data_AF-A0A953E6U7-F1
#
_entry.id   AF-A0A953E6U7-F1
#
_cell.length_a   1.000
_cell.length_b   1.000
_cell.length_c   1.000
_cell.angle_alpha   90.00
_cell.angle_beta   90.00
_cell.angle_gamma   90.00
#
_symmetry.space_group_name_H-M   'P 1'
#
loop_
_entity.id
_entity.type
_entity.pdbx_description
1 polymer ?
#
loop_
_entity_poly.entity_id
_entity_poly.type
_entity_poly.pdbx_seq_one_letter_code
_entity_poly.pdbx_strand_id
1 'polypeptide(L)'
;MSSTSLGARTVQPMTAEEKKVIIASSAGTVFEWYDFYLYGSLAAVIGAQFFSQFPESTRNIFALLAFAAGFLVRPFGALVFGRLGDLVGRKYTFLVTILIMGSSTFIVGLLPGSESIGIAAPIILLGLRLLQGLALGGEYGGAATYVAEHAP
;
A
#
# COMPACT_ATOMS: atom_id res chain seq x y z
N MET A 1 14.87 -50.73 16.93
CA MET A 1 13.74 -49.91 16.46
C MET A 1 13.33 -49.00 17.61
N SER A 2 13.88 -47.80 17.69
CA SER A 2 13.48 -46.82 18.72
C SER A 2 12.80 -45.66 18.02
N SER A 3 11.51 -45.52 18.32
CA SER A 3 10.58 -44.54 17.80
C SER A 3 10.95 -43.13 18.26
N THR A 4 11.26 -42.26 17.29
CA THR A 4 11.33 -40.81 17.50
C THR A 4 9.94 -40.28 17.83
N SER A 5 9.71 -39.88 19.08
CA SER A 5 8.51 -39.17 19.49
C SER A 5 8.54 -37.75 18.91
N LEU A 6 7.75 -37.51 17.86
CA LEU A 6 7.45 -36.16 17.38
C LEU A 6 6.69 -35.42 18.49
N GLY A 7 7.37 -34.48 19.17
CA GLY A 7 6.74 -33.61 20.15
C GLY A 7 5.62 -32.80 19.50
N ALA A 8 4.40 -32.99 19.99
CA ALA A 8 3.25 -32.20 19.57
C ALA A 8 3.51 -30.72 19.91
N ARG A 9 3.74 -29.91 18.88
CA ARG A 9 3.96 -28.47 19.01
C ARG A 9 2.64 -27.84 19.47
N THR A 10 2.54 -27.49 20.74
CA THR A 10 1.40 -26.77 21.30
C THR A 10 1.30 -25.41 20.61
N VAL A 11 0.25 -25.21 19.81
CA VAL A 11 -0.07 -23.92 19.21
C VAL A 11 -0.41 -22.97 20.36
N GLN A 12 0.51 -22.06 20.69
CA GLN A 12 0.23 -21.05 21.71
C GLN A 12 -0.88 -20.12 21.20
N PRO A 13 -1.85 -19.74 22.06
CA PRO A 13 -2.91 -18.84 21.68
C PRO A 13 -2.34 -17.45 21.34
N MET A 14 -2.76 -16.91 20.19
CA MET A 14 -2.26 -15.62 19.70
C MET A 14 -2.60 -14.49 20.68
N THR A 15 -1.61 -13.67 20.96
CA THR A 15 -1.75 -12.45 21.75
C THR A 15 -2.68 -11.45 21.04
N ALA A 16 -3.29 -10.53 21.82
CA ALA A 16 -4.12 -9.47 21.25
C ALA A 16 -3.33 -8.56 20.29
N GLU A 17 -2.02 -8.46 20.49
CA GLU A 17 -1.12 -7.68 19.64
C GLU A 17 -0.89 -8.34 18.29
N GLU A 18 -0.62 -9.66 18.26
CA GLU A 18 -0.48 -10.42 17.01
C GLU A 18 -1.77 -10.39 16.20
N LYS A 19 -2.93 -10.51 16.85
CA LYS A 19 -4.23 -10.37 16.17
C LYS A 19 -4.41 -9.00 15.51
N LYS A 20 -3.99 -7.91 16.18
CA LYS A 20 -4.01 -6.56 15.60
C LYS A 20 -3.10 -6.45 14.39
N VAL A 21 -1.88 -6.97 14.48
CA VAL A 21 -0.93 -6.96 13.35
C VAL A 21 -1.48 -7.74 12.16
N ILE A 22 -2.12 -8.89 12.38
CA ILE A 22 -2.71 -9.70 11.32
C ILE A 22 -3.87 -8.97 10.65
N ILE A 23 -4.80 -8.41 11.43
CA ILE A 23 -5.93 -7.64 10.87
C ILE A 23 -5.41 -6.45 10.07
N ALA A 24 -4.43 -5.74 10.61
CA ALA A 24 -3.79 -4.62 9.95
C ALA A 24 -3.13 -5.08 8.62
N SER A 25 -2.45 -6.22 8.61
CA SER A 25 -1.86 -6.81 7.41
C SER A 25 -2.85 -7.20 6.35
N SER A 26 -3.94 -7.85 6.75
CA SER A 26 -5.00 -8.17 5.81
C SER A 26 -5.64 -6.91 5.24
N ALA A 27 -5.83 -5.87 6.07
CA ALA A 27 -6.36 -4.59 5.62
C ALA A 27 -5.44 -3.89 4.61
N GLY A 28 -4.12 -3.85 4.84
CA GLY A 28 -3.14 -3.30 3.90
C GLY A 28 -3.19 -3.98 2.54
N THR A 29 -3.21 -5.31 2.51
CA THR A 29 -3.35 -6.09 1.27
C THR A 29 -4.69 -5.83 0.57
N VAL A 30 -5.79 -5.74 1.32
CA VAL A 30 -7.11 -5.41 0.72
C VAL A 30 -7.09 -4.01 0.10
N PHE A 31 -6.52 -3.02 0.79
CA PHE A 31 -6.44 -1.65 0.26
C PHE A 31 -5.64 -1.60 -1.03
N GLU A 32 -4.54 -2.35 -1.12
CA GLU A 32 -3.75 -2.42 -2.35
C GLU A 32 -4.56 -3.00 -3.51
N TRP A 33 -5.18 -4.18 -3.32
CA TRP A 33 -5.95 -4.81 -4.38
C TRP A 33 -7.16 -3.98 -4.79
N TYR A 34 -7.81 -3.35 -3.83
CA TYR A 34 -8.92 -2.43 -4.08
C TYR A 34 -8.48 -1.25 -4.93
N ASP A 35 -7.38 -0.60 -4.54
CA ASP A 35 -6.85 0.58 -5.21
C ASP A 35 -6.33 0.26 -6.62
N PHE A 36 -5.68 -0.90 -6.79
CA PHE A 36 -5.26 -1.40 -8.10
C PHE A 36 -6.42 -1.70 -9.03
N TYR A 37 -7.44 -2.34 -8.49
CA TYR A 37 -8.63 -2.64 -9.27
C TYR A 37 -9.37 -1.36 -9.67
N LEU A 38 -9.51 -0.40 -8.75
CA LEU A 38 -10.10 0.90 -9.05
C LEU A 38 -9.36 1.61 -10.17
N TYR A 39 -8.03 1.71 -10.11
CA TYR A 39 -7.28 2.42 -11.15
C TYR A 39 -7.23 1.67 -12.46
N GLY A 40 -7.13 0.34 -12.45
CA GLY A 40 -7.16 -0.46 -13.66
C GLY A 40 -8.51 -0.38 -14.38
N SER A 41 -9.62 -0.43 -13.63
CA SER A 41 -10.97 -0.43 -14.20
C SER A 41 -11.51 0.98 -14.50
N LEU A 42 -11.15 1.97 -13.69
CA LEU A 42 -11.65 3.36 -13.79
C LEU A 42 -10.63 4.33 -14.39
N ALA A 43 -9.56 3.85 -15.04
CA ALA A 43 -8.53 4.70 -15.64
C ALA A 43 -9.12 5.82 -16.52
N ALA A 44 -10.13 5.50 -17.34
CA ALA A 44 -10.81 6.47 -18.20
C ALA A 44 -11.57 7.55 -17.40
N VAL A 45 -12.23 7.15 -16.30
CA VAL A 45 -12.97 8.06 -15.42
C VAL A 45 -12.01 8.97 -14.66
N ILE A 46 -10.92 8.41 -14.13
CA ILE A 46 -9.85 9.15 -13.46
C ILE A 46 -9.19 10.13 -14.43
N GLY A 47 -8.92 9.69 -15.66
CA GLY A 47 -8.43 10.52 -16.76
C GLY A 47 -9.36 11.70 -17.04
N ALA A 48 -10.66 11.43 -17.18
CA ALA A 48 -11.66 12.47 -17.43
C ALA A 48 -11.74 13.48 -16.26
N GLN A 49 -11.69 13.01 -15.02
CA GLN A 49 -11.92 13.84 -13.83
C GLN A 49 -10.70 14.65 -13.38
N PHE A 50 -9.50 14.08 -13.48
CA PHE A 50 -8.27 14.69 -12.97
C PHE A 50 -7.34 15.20 -14.08
N PHE A 51 -7.53 14.77 -15.33
CA PHE A 51 -6.69 15.22 -16.45
C PHE A 51 -7.49 15.99 -17.50
N SER A 52 -8.66 16.54 -17.14
CA SER A 52 -9.63 17.19 -18.05
C SER A 52 -9.08 18.32 -18.94
N GLN A 53 -7.90 18.85 -18.64
CA GLN A 53 -7.23 19.88 -19.44
C GLN A 53 -6.47 19.35 -20.68
N PHE A 54 -6.23 18.03 -20.78
CA PHE A 54 -5.50 17.42 -21.90
C PHE A 54 -6.45 16.82 -22.95
N PRO A 55 -6.01 16.46 -24.15
CA PRO A 55 -6.82 15.67 -25.09
C PRO A 55 -7.14 14.28 -24.54
N GLU A 56 -8.27 13.68 -24.92
CA GLU A 56 -8.77 12.39 -24.38
C GLU A 56 -7.72 11.27 -24.39
N SER A 57 -7.00 11.10 -25.51
CA SER A 57 -5.93 10.11 -25.64
C SER A 57 -4.81 10.32 -24.61
N THR A 58 -4.48 11.57 -24.30
CA THR A 58 -3.43 11.93 -23.34
C THR A 58 -3.87 11.75 -21.90
N ARG A 59 -5.15 12.00 -21.59
CA ARG A 59 -5.70 11.82 -20.22
C ARG A 59 -5.58 10.38 -19.74
N ASN A 60 -5.94 9.43 -20.61
CA ASN A 60 -5.87 8.00 -20.28
C ASN A 60 -4.42 7.54 -20.08
N ILE A 61 -3.50 8.03 -20.91
CA ILE A 61 -2.06 7.78 -20.74
C ILE A 61 -1.58 8.34 -19.40
N PHE A 62 -1.97 9.55 -19.04
CA PHE A 62 -1.57 10.13 -17.76
C PHE A 62 -2.16 9.42 -16.53
N ALA A 63 -3.41 8.96 -16.61
CA ALA A 63 -3.98 8.12 -15.56
C ALA A 63 -3.19 6.81 -15.40
N LEU A 64 -2.81 6.15 -16.49
CA LEU A 64 -1.97 4.95 -16.48
C LEU A 64 -0.54 5.23 -16.00
N LEU A 65 0.04 6.39 -16.35
CA LEU A 65 1.35 6.80 -15.84
C LEU A 65 1.31 7.10 -14.35
N ALA A 66 0.25 7.74 -13.85
CA ALA A 66 0.06 7.97 -12.42
C ALA A 66 -0.08 6.63 -11.65
N PHE A 67 -0.77 5.66 -12.26
CA PHE A 67 -0.81 4.29 -11.76
C PHE A 67 0.58 3.66 -11.71
N ALA A 68 1.32 3.67 -12.82
CA ALA A 68 2.67 3.11 -12.92
C ALA A 68 3.67 3.79 -11.98
N ALA A 69 3.56 5.10 -11.78
CA ALA A 69 4.43 5.86 -10.89
C ALA A 69 4.31 5.39 -9.43
N GLY A 70 3.11 5.00 -8.99
CA GLY A 70 2.89 4.39 -7.69
C GLY A 70 3.64 3.06 -7.50
N PHE A 71 3.84 2.28 -8.56
CA PHE A 71 4.68 1.08 -8.50
C PHE A 71 6.17 1.40 -8.52
N LEU A 72 6.57 2.38 -9.33
CA LEU A 72 7.97 2.77 -9.48
C LEU A 72 8.62 3.18 -8.17
N VAL A 73 7.85 3.79 -7.27
CA VAL A 73 8.36 4.23 -5.95
C VAL A 73 8.45 3.12 -4.90
N ARG A 74 7.84 1.95 -5.13
CA ARG A 74 7.82 0.86 -4.14
C ARG A 74 9.20 0.39 -3.68
N PRO A 75 10.23 0.23 -4.54
CA PRO A 75 11.56 -0.16 -4.09
C PRO A 75 12.17 0.86 -3.12
N PHE A 76 11.89 2.15 -3.33
CA PHE A 76 12.34 3.22 -2.44
C PHE A 76 11.58 3.18 -1.11
N GLY A 77 10.29 2.90 -1.17
CA GLY A 77 9.46 2.62 0.00
C GLY A 77 10.01 1.47 0.85
N ALA A 78 10.35 0.36 0.21
CA ALA A 78 10.95 -0.80 0.85
C ALA A 78 12.28 -0.47 1.54
N LEU A 79 13.12 0.35 0.90
CA LEU A 79 14.39 0.78 1.49
C LEU A 79 14.16 1.66 2.73
N VAL A 80 13.28 2.67 2.64
CA VAL A 80 13.05 3.66 3.71
C VAL A 80 12.31 3.02 4.88
N PHE A 81 11.16 2.41 4.63
CA PHE A 81 10.33 1.81 5.67
C PHE A 81 10.89 0.46 6.14
N GLY A 82 11.65 -0.26 5.32
CA GLY A 82 12.39 -1.44 5.77
C GLY A 82 13.43 -1.05 6.83
N ARG A 83 14.27 -0.05 6.54
CA ARG A 83 15.25 0.47 7.50
C ARG A 83 14.59 1.06 8.75
N LEU A 84 13.48 1.79 8.59
CA LEU A 84 12.72 2.31 9.73
C LEU A 84 12.16 1.18 10.60
N GLY A 85 11.70 0.10 9.98
CA GLY A 85 11.25 -1.12 10.64
C GLY A 85 12.34 -1.77 11.49
N ASP A 86 13.57 -1.83 10.97
CA ASP A 86 14.70 -2.41 11.71
C ASP A 86 15.19 -1.51 12.86
N LEU A 87 15.03 -0.19 12.75
CA LEU A 87 15.49 0.78 13.76
C LEU A 87 14.46 1.04 14.87
N VAL A 88 13.19 1.23 14.51
CA VAL A 88 12.12 1.68 15.42
C VAL A 88 11.19 0.52 15.81
N GLY A 89 11.24 -0.58 15.05
CA GLY A 89 10.40 -1.75 15.25
C GLY A 89 9.41 -1.95 14.09
N ARG A 90 9.34 -3.19 13.61
CA ARG A 90 8.52 -3.56 12.44
C ARG A 90 7.04 -3.30 12.65
N LYS A 91 6.51 -3.61 13.83
CA LYS A 91 5.10 -3.37 14.18
C LYS A 91 4.70 -1.89 14.07
N TYR A 92 5.53 -0.99 14.59
CA TYR A 92 5.23 0.45 14.57
C TYR A 92 5.28 0.97 13.14
N THR A 93 6.33 0.63 12.41
CA THR A 93 6.50 1.04 11.01
C THR A 93 5.36 0.55 10.13
N PHE A 94 4.90 -0.68 10.37
CA PHE A 94 3.75 -1.26 9.69
C PHE A 94 2.43 -0.52 9.95
N LEU A 95 2.16 -0.14 11.20
CA LEU A 95 0.97 0.66 11.48
C LEU A 95 1.02 2.03 10.79
N VAL A 96 2.21 2.62 10.71
CA VAL A 96 2.42 3.90 10.01
C VAL A 96 2.15 3.76 8.52
N THR A 97 2.63 2.71 7.86
CA THR A 97 2.39 2.50 6.41
C THR A 97 0.91 2.29 6.11
N ILE A 98 0.19 1.51 6.92
CA ILE A 98 -1.26 1.30 6.77
C ILE A 98 -2.01 2.63 6.89
N LEU A 99 -1.65 3.46 7.88
CA LEU A 99 -2.26 4.77 8.07
C LEU A 99 -1.99 5.69 6.89
N ILE A 100 -0.76 5.70 6.35
CA ILE A 100 -0.42 6.48 5.16
C ILE A 100 -1.24 6.02 3.95
N MET A 101 -1.35 4.70 3.74
CA MET A 101 -2.15 4.15 2.64
C MET A 101 -3.63 4.52 2.78
N GLY A 102 -4.25 4.19 3.92
CA GLY A 102 -5.67 4.42 4.16
C GLY A 102 -6.03 5.91 4.10
N SER A 103 -5.20 6.78 4.67
CA SER A 103 -5.40 8.23 4.58
C SER A 103 -5.25 8.74 3.14
N SER A 104 -4.26 8.25 2.39
CA SER A 104 -4.07 8.62 0.99
C SER A 104 -5.27 8.22 0.14
N THR A 105 -5.75 6.98 0.27
CA THR A 105 -6.94 6.48 -0.46
C THR A 105 -8.19 7.27 -0.08
N PHE A 106 -8.36 7.59 1.21
CA PHE A 106 -9.49 8.40 1.69
C PHE A 106 -9.46 9.82 1.09
N ILE A 107 -8.30 10.48 1.09
CA ILE A 107 -8.16 11.83 0.54
C ILE A 107 -8.39 11.82 -0.97
N VAL A 108 -7.92 10.79 -1.70
CA VAL A 108 -8.22 10.63 -3.14
C VAL A 108 -9.73 10.57 -3.38
N GLY A 109 -10.49 9.87 -2.53
CA GLY A 109 -11.95 9.80 -2.62
C GLY A 109 -12.66 11.13 -2.37
N LEU A 110 -12.04 12.04 -1.61
CA LEU A 110 -12.55 13.40 -1.36
C LEU A 110 -12.00 14.45 -2.33
N LEU A 111 -11.04 14.09 -3.17
CA LEU A 111 -10.30 15.04 -3.98
C LEU A 111 -11.23 15.63 -5.07
N PRO A 112 -11.44 16.95 -5.11
CA PRO A 112 -12.24 17.56 -6.15
C PRO A 112 -11.54 17.42 -7.51
N GLY A 113 -12.33 17.31 -8.57
CA GLY A 113 -11.82 17.16 -9.94
C GLY A 113 -11.17 18.44 -10.48
N SER A 114 -10.58 18.31 -11.66
CA SER A 114 -9.89 19.41 -12.34
C SER A 114 -10.82 20.55 -12.75
N GLU A 115 -12.13 20.31 -12.82
CA GLU A 115 -13.11 21.39 -13.00
C GLU A 115 -13.14 22.37 -11.82
N SER A 116 -12.88 21.89 -10.59
CA SER A 116 -12.95 22.73 -9.38
C SER A 116 -11.60 23.35 -9.01
N ILE A 117 -10.51 22.59 -9.11
CA ILE A 117 -9.17 23.02 -8.63
C ILE A 117 -8.09 23.02 -9.73
N GLY A 118 -8.47 22.78 -10.98
CA GLY A 118 -7.55 22.84 -12.12
C GLY A 118 -6.39 21.85 -12.04
N ILE A 119 -5.20 22.29 -12.47
CA ILE A 119 -3.94 21.53 -12.48
C ILE A 119 -3.53 20.99 -11.09
N ALA A 120 -4.05 21.56 -10.00
CA ALA A 120 -3.77 21.06 -8.66
C ALA A 120 -4.34 19.65 -8.44
N ALA A 121 -5.48 19.31 -9.07
CA ALA A 121 -6.11 17.99 -8.92
C ALA A 121 -5.17 16.83 -9.34
N PRO A 122 -4.61 16.81 -10.57
CA PRO A 122 -3.70 15.74 -10.98
C PRO A 122 -2.38 15.74 -10.21
N ILE A 123 -1.88 16.90 -9.76
CA ILE A 123 -0.66 17.00 -8.94
C ILE A 123 -0.88 16.36 -7.57
N ILE A 124 -1.98 16.70 -6.90
CA ILE A 124 -2.32 16.13 -5.58
C ILE A 124 -2.59 14.63 -5.73
N LEU A 125 -3.35 14.22 -6.76
CA LEU A 125 -3.60 12.81 -7.07
C LEU A 125 -2.29 12.03 -7.22
N LEU A 126 -1.35 12.56 -8.01
CA LEU A 126 -0.03 11.95 -8.21
C LEU A 126 0.78 11.92 -6.91
N GLY A 127 0.76 12.99 -6.11
CA GLY A 127 1.44 13.04 -4.82
C GLY A 127 0.92 11.96 -3.85
N LEU A 128 -0.39 11.84 -3.70
CA LEU A 128 -1.04 10.81 -2.88
C LEU A 128 -0.71 9.41 -3.39
N ARG A 129 -0.65 9.24 -4.71
CA ARG A 129 -0.23 7.99 -5.37
C ARG A 129 1.19 7.58 -5.02
N LEU A 130 2.12 8.52 -5.05
CA LEU A 130 3.52 8.27 -4.70
C LEU A 130 3.66 7.95 -3.20
N LEU A 131 2.96 8.68 -2.33
CA LEU A 131 2.95 8.41 -0.89
C LEU A 131 2.41 7.01 -0.57
N GLN A 132 1.31 6.62 -1.20
CA GLN A 132 0.72 5.29 -1.03
C GLN A 132 1.66 4.20 -1.57
N GLY A 133 2.27 4.41 -2.73
CA GLY A 133 3.25 3.49 -3.31
C GLY A 133 4.51 3.31 -2.44
N LEU A 134 5.00 4.39 -1.81
CA LEU A 134 6.10 4.34 -0.86
C LEU A 134 5.74 3.56 0.39
N ALA A 135 4.56 3.80 0.98
CA ALA A 135 4.11 3.07 2.16
C ALA A 135 3.99 1.56 1.89
N LEU A 136 3.41 1.19 0.75
CA LEU A 136 3.27 -0.20 0.29
C LEU A 136 4.61 -0.92 0.15
N GLY A 137 5.63 -0.22 -0.34
CA GLY A 137 6.98 -0.80 -0.44
C GLY A 137 7.52 -1.32 0.89
N GLY A 138 7.22 -0.61 1.99
CA GLY A 138 7.64 -0.99 3.34
C GLY A 138 6.97 -2.23 3.90
N GLU A 139 5.66 -2.39 3.64
CA GLU A 139 4.84 -3.46 4.22
C GLU A 139 5.26 -4.84 3.74
N TYR A 140 5.48 -4.98 2.43
CA TYR A 140 5.89 -6.24 1.82
C TYR A 140 7.25 -6.71 2.33
N GLY A 141 8.21 -5.79 2.49
CA GLY A 141 9.55 -6.10 3.00
C GLY A 141 9.55 -6.53 4.47
N GLY A 142 8.80 -5.83 5.32
CA GLY A 142 8.71 -6.13 6.75
C GLY A 142 7.91 -7.40 7.08
N ALA A 143 6.84 -7.68 6.32
CA ALA A 143 6.03 -8.88 6.51
C ALA A 143 6.75 -10.16 6.06
N ALA A 144 7.43 -10.13 4.90
CA ALA A 144 8.18 -11.28 4.39
C ALA A 144 9.33 -11.69 5.34
N THR A 145 10.03 -10.71 5.91
CA THR A 145 11.11 -10.95 6.88
C THR A 145 10.56 -11.38 8.25
N TYR A 146 9.47 -10.80 8.75
CA TYR A 146 8.84 -11.24 10.00
C TYR A 146 8.38 -12.71 9.92
N VAL A 147 7.78 -13.10 8.80
CA VAL A 147 7.38 -14.49 8.55
C VAL A 147 8.60 -15.38 8.40
N ALA A 148 9.65 -14.97 7.69
CA ALA A 148 10.88 -15.76 7.58
C ALA A 148 11.57 -15.97 8.94
N GLU A 149 11.51 -15.00 9.85
CA GLU A 149 12.09 -15.10 11.20
C GLU A 149 11.26 -15.95 12.16
N HIS A 150 9.97 -16.10 11.91
CA HIS A 150 9.04 -16.88 12.75
C HIS A 150 8.56 -18.17 12.08
N ALA A 151 9.05 -18.46 10.87
CA ALA A 151 8.81 -19.72 10.17
C ALA A 151 9.74 -20.82 10.74
N PRO A 152 9.21 -22.04 10.98
CA PRO A 152 9.96 -23.16 11.54
C PRO A 152 11.02 -23.76 10.62
#